data_AF-G1LC85-F1
#
_entry.id   AF-G1LC85-F1
#
_cell.length_a   1.000
_cell.length_b   1.000
_cell.length_c   1.000
_cell.angle_alpha   90.00
_cell.angle_beta   90.00
_cell.angle_gamma   90.00
#
_symmetry.space_group_name_H-M   'P 1'
#
loop_
_entity.id
_entity.type
_entity.pdbx_description
1 polymer ?
#
loop_
_entity_poly.entity_id
_entity_poly.type
_entity_poly.pdbx_seq_one_letter_code
_entity_poly.pdbx_strand_id
1 'polypeptide(L)'
;PGRGAGPGLAGGDGDDSLYPIAVLIDELRNEDVQLRLNSIKKLSTIALALGVERTRTELLPFLTDTIYDEDEVLLALAEQLGNFTGLVGGPDFAHCLLPPLESLAAVEETVVRDKAVESLRQISQEHTPVALEAHFVPLVKRLASGDWFTSRTSACGLFSVCYPRASNAVKAEIRQHFRSLCSDDTPMVRRAAASKLGEFAKVLELDSVKSEIVPLFTNLASDEQDSVRLLAVEACVSIAQLLSQEDLEALVMPTLRQAAEDKSWRVRYMVADKFSELQKAVGPKITLNDLIPAFQNLLKDCEAEVRAAAAHKVKELCENLPSEGRETIIMNQILPCIKELVSDTNQHVKSALASVIMGLSTILGKENTIEHLLPLFLAQLKDECPEVRLNIISNLDCVNEVIGIRQLSQSLLPAIVELAEDAKWRVRLAIIEYMPLLAGQLGVEFFDEKLNSLCMAWLVDHVYAIREAATNNLMKLVQKFGTEWAQNTIVPKVLVMANDPNYLHRMTTLFCINALSEACGQEITTKQMLPIVLKMAGDQVANVRFNVAKSLQKIGPILDTDALQEEVKPVLQKLGQDEDMDVKYFAQEAISVLALA
;
A
#
# COMPACT_ATOMS: atom_id res chain seq x y z
N PRO A 1 79.78 9.91 -12.32
CA PRO A 1 80.01 8.84 -11.32
C PRO A 1 80.55 9.44 -10.02
N GLY A 2 79.66 9.87 -9.13
CA GLY A 2 80.00 10.48 -7.85
C GLY A 2 79.10 9.93 -6.75
N ARG A 3 79.71 9.38 -5.70
CA ARG A 3 79.06 9.04 -4.42
C ARG A 3 78.95 10.32 -3.58
N GLY A 4 77.85 10.46 -2.83
CA GLY A 4 77.77 11.42 -1.73
C GLY A 4 76.36 11.68 -1.21
N ALA A 5 76.04 11.08 -0.06
CA ALA A 5 75.15 11.53 1.02
C ALA A 5 73.74 12.09 0.72
N GLY A 6 72.72 11.41 1.24
CA GLY A 6 71.43 12.02 1.61
C GLY A 6 71.28 12.02 3.14
N PRO A 7 71.07 13.17 3.80
CA PRO A 7 70.78 13.27 5.22
C PRO A 7 69.28 13.05 5.48
N GLY A 8 68.94 12.72 6.73
CA GLY A 8 67.60 12.39 7.17
C GLY A 8 66.55 13.47 6.92
N LEU A 9 65.32 13.02 6.74
CA LEU A 9 64.12 13.84 6.83
C LEU A 9 63.40 13.44 8.12
N ALA A 10 63.49 14.34 9.10
CA ALA A 10 62.59 14.40 10.23
C ALA A 10 61.48 15.41 9.92
N GLY A 11 60.26 15.09 10.35
CA GLY A 11 59.21 16.07 10.67
C GLY A 11 58.26 16.42 9.53
N GLY A 12 57.04 15.91 9.60
CA GLY A 12 55.93 16.39 8.77
C GLY A 12 54.68 15.52 8.75
N ASP A 13 54.17 15.05 9.89
CA ASP A 13 52.89 14.29 9.96
C ASP A 13 51.92 14.84 11.03
N GLY A 14 52.11 16.08 11.50
CA GLY A 14 51.40 16.60 12.68
C GLY A 14 50.18 17.49 12.43
N ASP A 15 50.15 18.30 11.36
CA ASP A 15 49.28 19.50 11.33
C ASP A 15 48.25 19.54 10.19
N ASP A 16 48.49 18.89 9.05
CA ASP A 16 47.59 18.96 7.88
C ASP A 16 46.39 17.98 7.96
N SER A 17 46.39 17.02 8.90
CA SER A 17 45.31 16.02 9.05
C SER A 17 44.14 16.48 9.94
N LEU A 18 44.32 17.57 10.71
CA LEU A 18 43.34 18.08 11.67
C LEU A 18 42.44 19.19 11.11
N TYR A 19 42.88 19.88 10.05
CA TYR A 19 42.16 21.02 9.46
C TYR A 19 40.76 20.66 8.92
N PRO A 20 40.54 19.51 8.25
CA PRO A 20 39.20 19.10 7.81
C PRO A 20 38.27 18.72 8.97
N ILE A 21 38.83 18.24 10.08
CA ILE A 21 38.08 17.75 11.25
C ILE A 21 37.60 18.92 12.10
N ALA A 22 38.43 19.96 12.29
CA ALA A 22 38.03 21.19 12.96
C ALA A 22 36.87 21.89 12.23
N VAL A 23 36.93 21.95 10.89
CA VAL A 23 35.85 22.51 10.06
C VAL A 23 34.57 21.70 10.20
N LEU A 24 34.63 20.36 10.18
CA LEU A 24 33.45 19.51 10.33
C LEU A 24 32.83 19.56 11.74
N ILE A 25 33.65 19.74 12.78
CA ILE A 25 33.17 19.95 14.16
C ILE A 25 32.55 21.36 14.31
N ASP A 26 33.12 22.37 13.66
CA ASP A 26 32.53 23.71 13.60
C ASP A 26 31.22 23.73 12.82
N GLU A 27 31.09 22.94 11.75
CA GLU A 27 29.83 22.76 11.01
C GLU A 27 28.74 22.08 11.85
N LEU A 28 29.11 21.18 12.77
CA LEU A 28 28.18 20.59 13.75
C LEU A 28 27.67 21.61 14.80
N ARG A 29 28.36 22.73 14.96
CA ARG A 29 27.96 23.85 15.85
C ARG A 29 27.42 25.06 15.08
N ASN A 30 27.24 24.92 13.76
CA ASN A 30 26.76 26.01 12.93
C ASN A 30 25.34 26.41 13.32
N GLU A 31 24.97 27.69 13.17
CA GLU A 31 23.60 28.16 13.44
C GLU A 31 22.58 27.61 12.42
N ASP A 32 23.02 27.31 11.19
CA ASP A 32 22.17 26.75 10.13
C ASP A 32 21.92 25.25 10.34
N VAL A 33 20.65 24.92 10.58
CA VAL A 33 20.14 23.55 10.76
C VAL A 33 20.51 22.64 9.59
N GLN A 34 20.46 23.16 8.36
CA GLN A 34 20.73 22.37 7.16
C GLN A 34 22.21 21.98 7.06
N LEU A 35 23.11 22.85 7.51
CA LEU A 35 24.54 22.55 7.58
C LEU A 35 24.84 21.54 8.68
N ARG A 36 24.21 21.66 9.85
CA ARG A 36 24.32 20.65 10.92
C ARG A 36 23.81 19.28 10.45
N LEU A 37 22.64 19.24 9.80
CA LEU A 37 22.05 18.01 9.25
C LEU A 37 22.96 17.35 8.22
N ASN A 38 23.52 18.14 7.29
CA ASN A 38 24.46 17.63 6.29
C ASN A 38 25.75 17.08 6.92
N SER A 39 26.20 17.68 8.03
CA SER A 39 27.36 17.24 8.79
C SER A 39 27.09 15.92 9.51
N ILE A 40 25.92 15.78 10.14
CA ILE A 40 25.47 14.52 10.74
C ILE A 40 25.36 13.41 9.69
N LYS A 41 24.84 13.68 8.49
CA LYS A 41 24.81 12.69 7.40
C LYS A 41 26.20 12.21 6.96
N LYS A 42 27.25 12.99 7.23
CA LYS A 42 28.65 12.67 6.93
C LYS A 42 29.45 12.22 8.15
N LEU A 43 28.78 11.93 9.27
CA LEU A 43 29.44 11.59 10.54
C LEU A 43 30.33 10.35 10.41
N SER A 44 29.96 9.40 9.54
CA SER A 44 30.80 8.24 9.23
C SER A 44 32.15 8.61 8.61
N THR A 45 32.19 9.64 7.76
CA THR A 45 33.43 10.15 7.16
C THR A 45 34.29 10.85 8.20
N ILE A 46 33.67 11.59 9.13
CA ILE A 46 34.35 12.24 10.25
C ILE A 46 35.02 11.18 11.15
N ALA A 47 34.27 10.13 11.52
CA ALA A 47 34.79 9.05 12.35
C ALA A 47 35.92 8.25 11.67
N LEU A 48 35.82 8.01 10.36
CA LEU A 48 36.90 7.39 9.58
C LEU A 48 38.19 8.23 9.59
N ALA A 49 38.08 9.56 9.47
CA ALA A 49 39.22 10.46 9.51
C ALA A 49 39.85 10.58 10.90
N LEU A 50 39.02 10.58 11.96
CA LEU A 50 39.48 10.62 13.36
C LEU A 50 40.14 9.31 13.81
N GLY A 51 39.72 8.18 13.23
CA GLY A 51 40.08 6.85 13.69
C GLY A 51 39.29 6.42 14.94
N VAL A 52 39.36 5.12 15.25
CA VAL A 52 38.48 4.47 16.25
C VAL A 52 38.70 4.95 17.68
N GLU A 53 39.91 5.35 18.05
CA GLU A 53 40.23 5.83 19.41
C GLU A 53 39.64 7.21 19.67
N ARG A 54 39.96 8.18 18.81
CA ARG A 54 39.45 9.55 18.94
C ARG A 54 37.95 9.65 18.70
N THR A 55 37.39 8.78 17.86
CA THR A 55 35.92 8.66 17.72
C THR A 55 35.28 8.35 19.08
N ARG A 56 35.86 7.45 19.88
CA ARG A 56 35.33 7.10 21.20
C ARG A 56 35.58 8.16 22.26
N THR A 57 36.77 8.77 22.29
CA THR A 57 37.18 9.67 23.37
C THR A 57 36.81 11.14 23.14
N GLU A 58 36.60 11.56 21.89
CA GLU A 58 36.31 12.95 21.53
C GLU A 58 34.93 13.09 20.87
N LEU A 59 34.67 12.34 19.78
CA LEU A 59 33.45 12.53 18.99
C LEU A 59 32.18 12.09 19.73
N LEU A 60 32.16 10.89 20.33
CA LEU A 60 30.97 10.40 21.03
C LEU A 60 30.59 11.26 22.25
N PRO A 61 31.52 11.68 23.13
CA PRO A 61 31.20 12.63 24.20
C PRO A 61 30.64 13.94 23.65
N PHE A 62 31.24 14.50 22.59
CA PHE A 62 30.74 15.72 21.96
C PHE A 62 29.31 15.57 21.44
N LEU A 63 29.02 14.47 20.74
CA LEU A 63 27.66 14.18 20.26
C LEU A 63 26.67 13.98 21.42
N THR A 64 27.12 13.41 22.54
CA THR A 64 26.28 13.17 23.73
C THR A 64 25.91 14.49 24.42
N ASP A 65 26.85 15.43 24.51
CA ASP A 65 26.62 16.74 25.11
C ASP A 65 25.77 17.66 24.21
N THR A 66 25.71 17.38 22.91
CA THR A 66 25.00 18.19 21.90
C THR A 66 23.61 17.62 21.53
N ILE A 67 23.00 16.79 22.38
CA ILE A 67 21.68 16.15 22.14
C ILE A 67 20.49 17.14 22.22
N TYR A 68 20.76 18.42 22.44
CA TYR A 68 19.76 19.50 22.43
C TYR A 68 19.79 20.25 21.08
N ASP A 69 19.32 19.59 20.02
CA ASP A 69 19.24 20.13 18.66
C ASP A 69 17.82 19.93 18.08
N GLU A 70 17.59 20.38 16.85
CA GLU A 70 16.33 20.20 16.11
C GLU A 70 16.04 18.73 15.80
N ASP A 71 14.75 18.37 15.77
CA ASP A 71 14.29 16.98 15.65
C ASP A 71 14.85 16.25 14.42
N GLU A 72 14.98 16.94 13.27
CA GLU A 72 15.57 16.36 12.05
C GLU A 72 17.04 15.97 12.21
N VAL A 73 17.80 16.77 12.97
CA VAL A 73 19.22 16.52 13.24
C VAL A 73 19.36 15.36 14.22
N LEU A 74 18.54 15.33 15.27
CA LEU A 74 18.54 14.24 16.24
C LEU A 74 18.11 12.91 15.63
N LEU A 75 17.12 12.94 14.72
CA LEU A 75 16.67 11.76 13.98
C LEU A 75 17.79 11.18 13.12
N ALA A 76 18.49 12.04 12.37
CA ALA A 76 19.63 11.63 11.55
C ALA A 76 20.79 11.12 12.42
N LEU A 77 21.04 11.73 13.58
CA LEU A 77 22.07 11.31 14.50
C LEU A 77 21.77 9.92 15.08
N ALA A 78 20.54 9.68 15.53
CA ALA A 78 20.10 8.38 16.02
C ALA A 78 20.35 7.28 14.96
N GLU A 79 19.96 7.54 13.70
CA GLU A 79 20.18 6.62 12.59
C GLU A 79 21.66 6.33 12.31
N GLN A 80 22.51 7.37 12.32
CA GLN A 80 23.93 7.19 12.07
C GLN A 80 24.56 6.32 13.16
N LEU A 81 24.28 6.59 14.43
CA LEU A 81 24.85 5.85 15.56
C LEU A 81 24.54 4.34 15.51
N GLY A 82 23.40 3.92 14.96
CA GLY A 82 23.07 2.51 14.75
C GLY A 82 24.07 1.74 13.87
N ASN A 83 24.75 2.45 12.95
CA ASN A 83 25.71 1.88 12.01
C ASN A 83 27.18 2.14 12.40
N PHE A 84 27.45 2.62 13.62
CA PHE A 84 28.78 3.08 14.04
C PHE A 84 29.68 1.99 14.64
N THR A 85 29.21 0.76 14.80
CA THR A 85 29.99 -0.33 15.43
C THR A 85 31.38 -0.50 14.81
N GLY A 86 31.48 -0.52 13.48
CA GLY A 86 32.78 -0.63 12.80
C GLY A 86 33.69 0.59 13.03
N LEU A 87 33.10 1.76 13.21
CA LEU A 87 33.80 3.05 13.35
C LEU A 87 34.30 3.31 14.78
N VAL A 88 33.78 2.58 15.77
CA VAL A 88 34.25 2.63 17.17
C VAL A 88 35.24 1.53 17.53
N GLY A 89 35.63 0.69 16.57
CA GLY A 89 36.58 -0.41 16.80
C GLY A 89 35.94 -1.79 16.95
N GLY A 90 34.70 -1.96 16.47
CA GLY A 90 34.02 -3.24 16.40
C GLY A 90 33.23 -3.63 17.66
N PRO A 91 32.77 -4.89 17.75
CA PRO A 91 31.91 -5.41 18.81
C PRO A 91 32.40 -5.14 20.24
N ASP A 92 33.70 -5.21 20.49
CA ASP A 92 34.30 -5.00 21.82
C ASP A 92 34.02 -3.60 22.38
N PHE A 93 33.81 -2.61 21.49
CA PHE A 93 33.59 -1.21 21.84
C PHE A 93 32.19 -0.70 21.46
N ALA A 94 31.28 -1.59 21.05
CA ALA A 94 29.91 -1.22 20.72
C ALA A 94 29.18 -0.55 21.91
N HIS A 95 29.57 -0.88 23.15
CA HIS A 95 29.01 -0.29 24.37
C HIS A 95 29.25 1.23 24.48
N CYS A 96 30.25 1.78 23.79
CA CYS A 96 30.51 3.23 23.76
C CYS A 96 29.39 4.02 23.05
N LEU A 97 28.58 3.37 22.21
CA LEU A 97 27.46 3.98 21.51
C LEU A 97 26.20 4.10 22.37
N LEU A 98 26.16 3.39 23.52
CA LEU A 98 24.98 3.35 24.37
C LEU A 98 24.62 4.70 25.02
N PRO A 99 25.56 5.49 25.58
CA PRO A 99 25.22 6.77 26.20
C PRO A 99 24.51 7.78 25.29
N PRO A 100 25.00 8.11 24.07
CA PRO A 100 24.28 9.06 23.21
C PRO A 100 22.92 8.52 22.77
N LEU A 101 22.80 7.22 22.50
CA LEU A 101 21.52 6.61 22.13
C LEU A 101 20.54 6.53 23.32
N GLU A 102 21.02 6.36 24.54
CA GLU A 102 20.19 6.40 25.76
C GLU A 102 19.56 7.77 25.93
N SER A 103 20.35 8.84 25.75
CA SER A 103 19.86 10.22 25.80
C SER A 103 18.86 10.51 24.67
N LEU A 104 19.15 10.08 23.43
CA LEU A 104 18.21 10.19 22.30
C LEU A 104 16.92 9.38 22.53
N ALA A 105 16.98 8.25 23.23
CA ALA A 105 15.82 7.46 23.58
C ALA A 105 14.96 8.10 24.70
N ALA A 106 15.42 9.18 25.34
CA ALA A 106 14.71 9.88 26.40
C ALA A 106 14.08 11.22 25.97
N VAL A 107 14.35 11.69 24.75
CA VAL A 107 13.86 12.99 24.24
C VAL A 107 12.34 13.04 24.09
N GLU A 108 11.77 14.25 23.96
CA GLU A 108 10.32 14.46 23.86
C GLU A 108 9.73 14.01 22.52
N GLU A 109 10.48 14.13 21.42
CA GLU A 109 10.00 13.76 20.08
C GLU A 109 9.95 12.24 19.89
N THR A 110 8.78 11.72 19.51
CA THR A 110 8.54 10.28 19.41
C THR A 110 9.30 9.65 18.26
N VAL A 111 9.39 10.34 17.13
CA VAL A 111 10.08 9.81 15.94
C VAL A 111 11.57 9.62 16.21
N VAL A 112 12.19 10.53 16.97
CA VAL A 112 13.60 10.41 17.39
C VAL A 112 13.78 9.24 18.35
N ARG A 113 12.91 9.10 19.37
CA ARG A 113 12.98 7.97 20.31
C ARG A 113 12.85 6.62 19.60
N ASP A 114 11.90 6.50 18.68
CA ASP A 114 11.68 5.26 17.93
C ASP A 114 12.92 4.88 17.11
N LYS A 115 13.59 5.87 16.49
CA LYS A 115 14.83 5.64 15.75
C LYS A 115 16.02 5.31 16.66
N ALA A 116 16.10 5.91 17.83
CA ALA A 116 17.10 5.57 18.84
C ALA A 116 16.91 4.14 19.36
N VAL A 117 15.68 3.73 19.63
CA VAL A 117 15.34 2.34 20.02
C VAL A 117 15.67 1.36 18.89
N GLU A 118 15.36 1.68 17.63
CA GLU A 118 15.76 0.86 16.48
C GLU A 118 17.28 0.66 16.44
N SER A 119 18.05 1.74 16.61
CA SER A 119 19.51 1.71 16.59
C SER A 119 20.09 0.95 17.79
N LEU A 120 19.51 1.10 18.99
CA LEU A 120 19.86 0.32 20.18
C LEU A 120 19.60 -1.18 19.95
N ARG A 121 18.50 -1.54 19.29
CA ARG A 121 18.19 -2.94 18.95
C ARG A 121 19.21 -3.52 17.97
N GLN A 122 19.66 -2.76 16.98
CA GLN A 122 20.71 -3.17 16.05
C GLN A 122 22.03 -3.41 16.82
N ILE A 123 22.47 -2.43 17.61
CA ILE A 123 23.72 -2.50 18.38
C ILE A 123 23.70 -3.62 19.43
N SER A 124 22.53 -3.97 19.98
CA SER A 124 22.39 -5.07 20.93
C SER A 124 22.86 -6.42 20.36
N GLN A 125 22.78 -6.61 19.04
CA GLN A 125 23.23 -7.83 18.38
C GLN A 125 24.76 -7.95 18.37
N GLU A 126 25.46 -6.82 18.34
CA GLU A 126 26.93 -6.75 18.32
C GLU A 126 27.55 -7.04 19.70
N HIS A 127 26.80 -6.83 20.78
CA HIS A 127 27.31 -7.10 22.13
C HIS A 127 27.49 -8.60 22.34
N THR A 128 28.56 -9.04 23.03
CA THR A 128 28.64 -10.42 23.55
C THR A 128 27.65 -10.60 24.72
N PRO A 129 27.25 -11.84 25.10
CA PRO A 129 26.36 -12.04 26.26
C PRO A 129 26.87 -11.36 27.55
N VAL A 130 28.18 -11.40 27.78
CA VAL A 130 28.82 -10.75 28.94
C VAL A 130 28.73 -9.22 28.84
N ALA A 131 29.04 -8.63 27.67
CA ALA A 131 28.93 -7.19 27.47
C ALA A 131 27.47 -6.69 27.52
N LEU A 132 26.53 -7.51 27.05
CA LEU A 132 25.10 -7.25 27.08
C LEU A 132 24.60 -7.16 28.51
N GLU A 133 24.97 -8.09 29.39
CA GLU A 133 24.64 -8.02 30.82
C GLU A 133 25.36 -6.88 31.55
N ALA A 134 26.62 -6.60 31.18
CA ALA A 134 27.42 -5.57 31.83
C ALA A 134 27.01 -4.13 31.46
N HIS A 135 26.52 -3.90 30.24
CA HIS A 135 26.28 -2.55 29.71
C HIS A 135 24.84 -2.32 29.20
N PHE A 136 24.33 -3.22 28.36
CA PHE A 136 23.03 -3.03 27.72
C PHE A 136 21.86 -3.21 28.70
N VAL A 137 21.89 -4.26 29.54
CA VAL A 137 20.85 -4.48 30.55
C VAL A 137 20.75 -3.34 31.56
N PRO A 138 21.86 -2.80 32.11
CA PRO A 138 21.82 -1.60 32.95
C PRO A 138 21.18 -0.39 32.27
N LEU A 139 21.42 -0.17 30.96
CA LEU A 139 20.75 0.88 30.18
C LEU A 139 19.24 0.66 30.15
N VAL A 140 18.79 -0.56 29.83
CA VAL A 140 17.34 -0.87 29.80
C VAL A 140 16.70 -0.63 31.16
N LYS A 141 17.38 -0.98 32.26
CA LYS A 141 16.92 -0.72 33.63
C LYS A 141 16.81 0.78 33.94
N ARG A 142 17.82 1.57 33.56
CA ARG A 142 17.79 3.04 33.75
C ARG A 142 16.63 3.66 32.98
N LEU A 143 16.42 3.27 31.73
CA LEU A 143 15.28 3.76 30.94
C LEU A 143 13.94 3.35 31.56
N ALA A 144 13.80 2.09 31.98
CA ALA A 144 12.58 1.53 32.56
C ALA A 144 12.22 2.14 33.93
N SER A 145 13.20 2.60 34.68
CA SER A 145 13.03 3.24 35.99
C SER A 145 13.26 4.75 35.96
N GLY A 146 13.33 5.36 34.77
CA GLY A 146 13.53 6.80 34.63
C GLY A 146 12.31 7.60 35.08
N ASP A 147 12.56 8.82 35.59
CA ASP A 147 11.52 9.71 36.12
C ASP A 147 10.50 10.11 35.03
N TRP A 148 10.97 10.32 33.81
CA TRP A 148 10.15 10.71 32.67
C TRP A 148 9.52 9.51 31.95
N PHE A 149 8.25 9.64 31.58
CA PHE A 149 7.54 8.57 30.88
C PHE A 149 8.10 8.28 29.48
N THR A 150 8.83 9.23 28.88
CA THR A 150 9.47 9.09 27.56
C THR A 150 10.53 8.00 27.57
N SER A 151 11.41 7.98 28.59
CA SER A 151 12.42 6.94 28.75
C SER A 151 11.79 5.57 29.02
N ARG A 152 10.75 5.54 29.87
CA ARG A 152 10.03 4.30 30.22
C ARG A 152 9.31 3.70 29.02
N THR A 153 8.73 4.54 28.16
CA THR A 153 8.16 4.17 26.87
C THR A 153 9.21 3.50 25.96
N SER A 154 10.38 4.12 25.82
CA SER A 154 11.47 3.57 25.00
C SER A 154 11.99 2.23 25.52
N ALA A 155 12.04 2.06 26.84
CA ALA A 155 12.48 0.81 27.45
C ALA A 155 11.67 -0.40 26.97
N CYS A 156 10.34 -0.25 26.80
CA CYS A 156 9.44 -1.32 26.34
C CYS A 156 9.93 -2.01 25.05
N GLY A 157 10.59 -1.26 24.16
CA GLY A 157 11.10 -1.77 22.89
C GLY A 157 12.43 -2.53 22.96
N LEU A 158 13.07 -2.62 24.13
CA LEU A 158 14.43 -3.17 24.28
C LEU A 158 14.48 -4.52 25.00
N PHE A 159 13.39 -4.96 25.63
CA PHE A 159 13.34 -6.20 26.42
C PHE A 159 13.56 -7.46 25.57
N SER A 160 12.93 -7.54 24.39
CA SER A 160 12.95 -8.74 23.55
C SER A 160 14.34 -9.07 22.97
N VAL A 161 15.16 -8.04 22.71
CA VAL A 161 16.47 -8.23 22.08
C VAL A 161 17.56 -8.67 23.07
N CYS A 162 17.41 -8.30 24.35
CA CYS A 162 18.39 -8.66 25.39
C CYS A 162 18.01 -9.95 26.14
N TYR A 163 16.72 -10.27 26.25
CA TYR A 163 16.25 -11.42 27.03
C TYR A 163 16.85 -12.79 26.64
N PRO A 164 16.92 -13.19 25.34
CA PRO A 164 17.38 -14.54 24.97
C PRO A 164 18.81 -14.85 25.40
N ARG A 165 19.65 -13.82 25.46
CA ARG A 165 21.11 -13.92 25.65
C ARG A 165 21.54 -13.64 27.10
N ALA A 166 20.60 -13.29 27.96
CA ALA A 166 20.84 -13.02 29.37
C ALA A 166 20.80 -14.31 30.23
N SER A 167 21.53 -14.30 31.33
CA SER A 167 21.52 -15.31 32.37
C SER A 167 20.15 -15.41 33.05
N ASN A 168 19.86 -16.57 33.66
CA ASN A 168 18.54 -16.81 34.29
C ASN A 168 18.20 -15.80 35.40
N ALA A 169 19.21 -15.33 36.15
CA ALA A 169 19.02 -14.28 37.16
C ALA A 169 18.59 -12.96 36.52
N VAL A 170 19.30 -12.53 35.47
CA VAL A 170 18.98 -11.31 34.73
C VAL A 170 17.64 -11.41 34.00
N LYS A 171 17.30 -12.57 33.44
CA LYS A 171 15.97 -12.82 32.83
C LYS A 171 14.84 -12.57 33.83
N ALA A 172 14.97 -13.00 35.08
CA ALA A 172 13.96 -12.76 36.11
C ALA A 172 13.78 -11.26 36.40
N GLU A 173 14.88 -10.50 36.45
CA GLU A 173 14.85 -9.05 36.62
C GLU A 173 14.22 -8.35 35.41
N ILE A 174 14.55 -8.77 34.20
CA ILE A 174 13.96 -8.25 32.95
C ILE A 174 12.43 -8.44 32.96
N ARG A 175 11.93 -9.62 33.35
CA ARG A 175 10.47 -9.86 33.48
C ARG A 175 9.83 -8.98 34.56
N GLN A 176 10.52 -8.77 35.69
CA GLN A 176 10.03 -7.90 36.75
C GLN A 176 9.93 -6.43 36.32
N HIS A 177 10.93 -5.91 35.59
CA HIS A 177 10.89 -4.56 35.05
C HIS A 177 9.77 -4.41 34.01
N PHE A 178 9.60 -5.38 33.11
CA PHE A 178 8.51 -5.35 32.13
C PHE A 178 7.14 -5.37 32.80
N ARG A 179 6.95 -6.19 33.85
CA ARG A 179 5.74 -6.21 34.68
C ARG A 179 5.44 -4.82 35.27
N SER A 180 6.46 -4.12 35.78
CA SER A 180 6.30 -2.77 36.33
C SER A 180 5.82 -1.76 35.28
N LEU A 181 6.31 -1.86 34.03
CA LEU A 181 5.89 -0.99 32.94
C LEU A 181 4.46 -1.27 32.48
N CYS A 182 4.01 -2.54 32.51
CA CYS A 182 2.62 -2.89 32.22
C CYS A 182 1.62 -2.33 33.24
N SER A 183 2.06 -2.03 34.47
CA SER A 183 1.25 -1.43 35.53
C SER A 183 1.68 0.00 35.87
N ASP A 184 2.36 0.70 34.95
CA ASP A 184 2.81 2.07 35.16
C ASP A 184 1.61 3.01 35.34
N ASP A 185 1.73 4.02 36.20
CA ASP A 185 0.66 5.01 36.42
C ASP A 185 0.34 5.80 35.14
N THR A 186 1.32 5.94 34.24
CA THR A 186 1.20 6.70 33.00
C THR A 186 0.63 5.84 31.87
N PRO A 187 -0.55 6.19 31.29
CA PRO A 187 -1.16 5.42 30.19
C PRO A 187 -0.26 5.23 28.97
N MET A 188 0.60 6.22 28.66
CA MET A 188 1.52 6.17 27.52
C MET A 188 2.52 5.02 27.65
N VAL A 189 3.01 4.74 28.86
CA VAL A 189 3.93 3.63 29.13
C VAL A 189 3.21 2.29 29.05
N ARG A 190 2.01 2.19 29.64
CA ARG A 190 1.18 0.96 29.54
C ARG A 190 0.81 0.64 28.10
N ARG A 191 0.49 1.66 27.30
CA ARG A 191 0.25 1.55 25.86
C ARG A 191 1.47 1.00 25.12
N ALA A 192 2.66 1.55 25.41
CA ALA A 192 3.91 1.06 24.84
C ALA A 192 4.20 -0.40 25.24
N ALA A 193 4.00 -0.74 26.51
CA ALA A 193 4.18 -2.10 27.02
C ALA A 193 3.21 -3.09 26.35
N ALA A 194 1.93 -2.73 26.21
CA ALA A 194 0.93 -3.54 25.51
C ALA A 194 1.33 -3.81 24.05
N SER A 195 1.84 -2.80 23.33
CA SER A 195 2.30 -2.96 21.94
C SER A 195 3.50 -3.91 21.80
N LYS A 196 4.34 -4.02 22.82
CA LYS A 196 5.54 -4.88 22.82
C LYS A 196 5.34 -6.22 23.53
N LEU A 197 4.19 -6.43 24.16
CA LEU A 197 3.87 -7.65 24.89
C LEU A 197 3.95 -8.89 24.00
N GLY A 198 3.38 -8.85 22.79
CA GLY A 198 3.40 -9.97 21.85
C GLY A 198 4.80 -10.30 21.34
N GLU A 199 5.62 -9.29 21.07
CA GLU A 199 7.02 -9.48 20.67
C GLU A 199 7.86 -10.07 21.82
N PHE A 200 7.67 -9.56 23.04
CA PHE A 200 8.36 -10.08 24.21
C PHE A 200 7.95 -11.52 24.51
N ALA A 201 6.67 -11.86 24.43
CA ALA A 201 6.16 -13.22 24.64
C ALA A 201 6.87 -14.25 23.75
N LYS A 202 7.20 -13.90 22.50
CA LYS A 202 7.86 -14.80 21.53
C LYS A 202 9.27 -15.22 21.94
N VAL A 203 9.93 -14.47 22.82
CA VAL A 203 11.29 -14.78 23.28
C VAL A 203 11.36 -15.39 24.68
N LEU A 204 10.20 -15.55 25.35
CA LEU A 204 10.12 -16.17 26.67
C LEU A 204 9.97 -17.69 26.57
N GLU A 205 10.41 -18.37 27.63
CA GLU A 205 10.10 -19.77 27.86
C GLU A 205 8.59 -19.95 28.07
N LEU A 206 8.01 -21.05 27.55
CA LEU A 206 6.56 -21.29 27.56
C LEU A 206 5.93 -21.22 28.96
N ASP A 207 6.63 -21.72 29.98
CA ASP A 207 6.16 -21.66 31.37
C ASP A 207 6.05 -20.21 31.88
N SER A 208 6.99 -19.35 31.50
CA SER A 208 6.93 -17.91 31.81
C SER A 208 5.89 -17.18 30.98
N VAL A 209 5.61 -17.61 29.74
CA VAL A 209 4.48 -17.08 28.97
C VAL A 209 3.16 -17.34 29.71
N LYS A 210 2.94 -18.58 30.15
CA LYS A 210 1.71 -18.98 30.87
C LYS A 210 1.58 -18.29 32.23
N SER A 211 2.66 -18.27 33.02
CA SER A 211 2.60 -17.79 34.41
C SER A 211 2.77 -16.28 34.57
N GLU A 212 3.43 -15.60 33.63
CA GLU A 212 3.75 -14.17 33.74
C GLU A 212 3.13 -13.32 32.62
N ILE A 213 3.19 -13.75 31.35
CA ILE A 213 2.67 -12.95 30.23
C ILE A 213 1.15 -12.96 30.16
N VAL A 214 0.51 -14.12 30.31
CA VAL A 214 -0.96 -14.23 30.27
C VAL A 214 -1.62 -13.31 31.31
N PRO A 215 -1.22 -13.28 32.60
CA PRO A 215 -1.78 -12.33 33.55
C PRO A 215 -1.58 -10.86 33.16
N LEU A 216 -0.42 -10.50 32.61
CA LEU A 216 -0.16 -9.14 32.13
C LEU A 216 -1.07 -8.77 30.95
N PHE A 217 -1.25 -9.70 30.01
CA PHE A 217 -2.19 -9.56 28.90
C PHE A 217 -3.61 -9.35 29.39
N THR A 218 -4.09 -10.18 30.31
CA THR A 218 -5.45 -10.05 30.87
C THR A 218 -5.63 -8.70 31.58
N ASN A 219 -4.66 -8.25 32.36
CA ASN A 219 -4.73 -6.95 33.04
C ASN A 219 -4.80 -5.79 32.04
N LEU A 220 -3.92 -5.77 31.03
CA LEU A 220 -3.89 -4.72 29.99
C LEU A 220 -5.14 -4.74 29.11
N ALA A 221 -5.71 -5.91 28.84
CA ALA A 221 -6.97 -6.05 28.12
C ALA A 221 -8.18 -5.57 28.93
N SER A 222 -8.03 -5.40 30.24
CA SER A 222 -9.04 -4.83 31.15
C SER A 222 -8.71 -3.41 31.63
N ASP A 223 -7.70 -2.76 31.04
CA ASP A 223 -7.25 -1.42 31.41
C ASP A 223 -8.39 -0.39 31.31
N GLU A 224 -8.36 0.63 32.16
CA GLU A 224 -9.35 1.71 32.12
C GLU A 224 -9.32 2.47 30.78
N GLN A 225 -8.14 2.59 30.17
CA GLN A 225 -7.93 3.31 28.92
C GLN A 225 -8.16 2.40 27.71
N ASP A 226 -9.09 2.79 26.84
CA ASP A 226 -9.39 2.04 25.61
C ASP A 226 -8.16 1.95 24.68
N SER A 227 -7.33 3.00 24.66
CA SER A 227 -6.08 3.08 23.91
C SER A 227 -5.05 2.02 24.29
N VAL A 228 -5.13 1.47 25.51
CA VAL A 228 -4.32 0.34 25.98
C VAL A 228 -5.00 -0.97 25.63
N ARG A 229 -6.31 -1.11 25.93
CA ARG A 229 -7.08 -2.33 25.67
C ARG A 229 -7.05 -2.75 24.20
N LEU A 230 -7.12 -1.79 23.27
CA LEU A 230 -7.14 -2.09 21.84
C LEU A 230 -5.82 -2.74 21.35
N LEU A 231 -4.69 -2.41 21.98
CA LEU A 231 -3.39 -3.03 21.67
C LEU A 231 -3.25 -4.44 22.25
N ALA A 232 -4.02 -4.77 23.29
CA ALA A 232 -4.04 -6.12 23.83
C ALA A 232 -4.59 -7.13 22.80
N VAL A 233 -5.46 -6.71 21.88
CA VAL A 233 -5.96 -7.57 20.79
C VAL A 233 -4.83 -8.00 19.84
N GLU A 234 -3.89 -7.11 19.54
CA GLU A 234 -2.72 -7.46 18.72
C GLU A 234 -1.77 -8.41 19.47
N ALA A 235 -1.56 -8.17 20.77
CA ALA A 235 -0.81 -9.09 21.62
C ALA A 235 -1.48 -10.47 21.70
N CYS A 236 -2.81 -10.52 21.72
CA CYS A 236 -3.60 -11.76 21.73
C CYS A 236 -3.25 -12.67 20.55
N VAL A 237 -3.09 -12.13 19.34
CA VAL A 237 -2.67 -12.91 18.16
C VAL A 237 -1.31 -13.56 18.40
N SER A 238 -0.33 -12.78 18.87
CA SER A 238 1.03 -13.27 19.12
C SER A 238 1.08 -14.31 20.24
N ILE A 239 0.36 -14.09 21.34
CA ILE A 239 0.30 -15.03 22.47
C ILE A 239 -0.41 -16.32 22.04
N ALA A 240 -1.48 -16.21 21.26
CA ALA A 240 -2.25 -17.38 20.82
C ALA A 240 -1.41 -18.33 19.95
N GLN A 241 -0.50 -17.79 19.13
CA GLN A 241 0.42 -18.60 18.31
C GLN A 241 1.44 -19.41 19.13
N LEU A 242 1.63 -19.10 20.41
CA LEU A 242 2.62 -19.74 21.27
C LEU A 242 2.03 -20.84 22.16
N LEU A 243 0.70 -20.88 22.32
CA LEU A 243 0.03 -21.75 23.29
C LEU A 243 -0.60 -22.98 22.62
N SER A 244 -0.80 -24.04 23.41
CA SER A 244 -1.54 -25.21 22.95
C SER A 244 -3.05 -24.91 22.90
N GLN A 245 -3.81 -25.70 22.13
CA GLN A 245 -5.26 -25.55 22.01
C GLN A 245 -6.00 -25.58 23.37
N GLU A 246 -5.56 -26.43 24.30
CA GLU A 246 -6.14 -26.51 25.64
C GLU A 246 -5.86 -25.25 26.46
N ASP A 247 -4.63 -24.75 26.39
CA ASP A 247 -4.23 -23.51 27.07
C ASP A 247 -4.96 -22.29 26.48
N LEU A 248 -5.17 -22.24 25.16
CA LEU A 248 -5.88 -21.14 24.51
C LEU A 248 -7.29 -20.97 25.07
N GLU A 249 -8.02 -22.08 25.18
CA GLU A 249 -9.40 -22.07 25.64
C GLU A 249 -9.51 -21.66 27.13
N ALA A 250 -8.53 -22.04 27.95
CA ALA A 250 -8.47 -21.67 29.37
C ALA A 250 -7.93 -20.25 29.62
N LEU A 251 -6.89 -19.82 28.90
CA LEU A 251 -6.08 -18.65 29.23
C LEU A 251 -6.34 -17.42 28.34
N VAL A 252 -6.70 -17.62 27.07
CA VAL A 252 -6.81 -16.52 26.08
C VAL A 252 -8.26 -16.20 25.76
N MET A 253 -9.09 -17.23 25.55
CA MET A 253 -10.48 -17.07 25.11
C MET A 253 -11.35 -16.22 26.04
N PRO A 254 -11.24 -16.30 27.39
CA PRO A 254 -12.01 -15.40 28.27
C PRO A 254 -11.77 -13.92 27.96
N THR A 255 -10.50 -13.54 27.75
CA THR A 255 -10.12 -12.16 27.44
C THR A 255 -10.52 -11.76 26.01
N LEU A 256 -10.39 -12.66 25.04
CA LEU A 256 -10.81 -12.38 23.67
C LEU A 256 -12.33 -12.18 23.55
N ARG A 257 -13.14 -12.99 24.25
CA ARG A 257 -14.59 -12.81 24.32
C ARG A 257 -14.96 -11.46 24.93
N GLN A 258 -14.28 -11.07 26.00
CA GLN A 258 -14.46 -9.75 26.62
C GLN A 258 -14.12 -8.60 25.65
N ALA A 259 -13.03 -8.73 24.87
CA ALA A 259 -12.64 -7.70 23.90
C ALA A 259 -13.64 -7.56 22.74
N ALA A 260 -14.23 -8.69 22.28
CA ALA A 260 -15.26 -8.68 21.24
C ALA A 260 -16.55 -7.98 21.68
N GLU A 261 -16.83 -7.97 22.99
CA GLU A 261 -18.00 -7.32 23.60
C GLU A 261 -17.64 -6.05 24.39
N ASP A 262 -16.46 -5.48 24.15
CA ASP A 262 -15.97 -4.30 24.89
C ASP A 262 -16.91 -3.11 24.70
N LYS A 263 -17.05 -2.27 25.73
CA LYS A 263 -17.86 -1.05 25.68
C LYS A 263 -17.35 -0.07 24.63
N SER A 264 -16.04 0.00 24.42
CA SER A 264 -15.41 0.85 23.40
C SER A 264 -15.45 0.15 22.04
N TRP A 265 -16.09 0.82 21.08
CA TRP A 265 -16.14 0.35 19.70
C TRP A 265 -14.75 0.22 19.07
N ARG A 266 -13.75 0.97 19.54
CA ARG A 266 -12.37 0.90 19.03
C ARG A 266 -11.72 -0.44 19.35
N VAL A 267 -12.03 -1.03 20.50
CA VAL A 267 -11.55 -2.36 20.88
C VAL A 267 -12.25 -3.43 20.04
N ARG A 268 -13.57 -3.35 19.89
CA ARG A 268 -14.35 -4.24 19.01
C ARG A 268 -13.92 -4.14 17.55
N TYR A 269 -13.64 -2.93 17.08
CA TYR A 269 -13.05 -2.65 15.77
C TYR A 269 -11.72 -3.37 15.61
N MET A 270 -10.83 -3.33 16.61
CA MET A 270 -9.56 -4.04 16.54
C MET A 270 -9.73 -5.57 16.47
N VAL A 271 -10.74 -6.12 17.15
CA VAL A 271 -11.08 -7.55 17.01
C VAL A 271 -11.55 -7.87 15.59
N ALA A 272 -12.38 -7.01 14.98
CA ALA A 272 -12.81 -7.15 13.59
C ALA A 272 -11.65 -6.99 12.60
N ASP A 273 -10.75 -6.03 12.79
CA ASP A 273 -9.59 -5.80 11.93
C ASP A 273 -8.61 -6.98 11.94
N LYS A 274 -8.36 -7.57 13.12
CA LYS A 274 -7.46 -8.71 13.33
C LYS A 274 -8.14 -10.07 13.28
N PHE A 275 -9.38 -10.12 12.79
CA PHE A 275 -10.21 -11.32 12.92
C PHE A 275 -9.61 -12.53 12.20
N SER A 276 -9.05 -12.32 11.00
CA SER A 276 -8.43 -13.37 10.20
C SER A 276 -7.16 -13.94 10.86
N GLU A 277 -6.34 -13.08 11.46
CA GLU A 277 -5.14 -13.48 12.19
C GLU A 277 -5.50 -14.22 13.47
N LEU A 278 -6.54 -13.77 14.19
CA LEU A 278 -7.09 -14.45 15.35
C LEU A 278 -7.61 -15.84 14.98
N GLN A 279 -8.38 -15.97 13.89
CA GLN A 279 -8.90 -17.23 13.38
C GLN A 279 -7.77 -18.25 13.12
N LYS A 280 -6.71 -17.82 12.45
CA LYS A 280 -5.54 -18.66 12.18
C LYS A 280 -4.80 -19.06 13.46
N ALA A 281 -4.69 -18.14 14.42
CA ALA A 281 -3.98 -18.37 15.67
C ALA A 281 -4.74 -19.30 16.64
N VAL A 282 -6.07 -19.16 16.75
CA VAL A 282 -6.87 -19.99 17.68
C VAL A 282 -7.24 -21.35 17.10
N GLY A 283 -7.19 -21.51 15.78
CA GLY A 283 -7.46 -22.79 15.13
C GLY A 283 -8.95 -23.13 14.96
N PRO A 284 -9.25 -24.25 14.29
CA PRO A 284 -10.59 -24.52 13.75
C PRO A 284 -11.66 -24.80 14.80
N LYS A 285 -11.32 -25.54 15.87
CA LYS A 285 -12.29 -25.92 16.91
C LYS A 285 -12.85 -24.69 17.65
N ILE A 286 -11.95 -23.82 18.11
CA ILE A 286 -12.32 -22.56 18.77
C ILE A 286 -13.01 -21.62 17.78
N THR A 287 -12.56 -21.59 16.53
CA THR A 287 -13.23 -20.80 15.48
C THR A 287 -14.72 -21.15 15.38
N LEU A 288 -15.04 -22.44 15.34
CA LEU A 288 -16.41 -22.91 15.19
C LEU A 288 -17.31 -22.57 16.39
N ASN A 289 -16.77 -22.71 17.61
CA ASN A 289 -17.56 -22.56 18.83
C ASN A 289 -17.68 -21.11 19.30
N ASP A 290 -16.63 -20.31 19.12
CA ASP A 290 -16.51 -18.97 19.73
C ASP A 290 -16.41 -17.85 18.71
N LEU A 291 -15.57 -18.02 17.68
CA LEU A 291 -15.33 -16.93 16.73
C LEU A 291 -16.53 -16.69 15.82
N ILE A 292 -17.23 -17.73 15.34
CA ILE A 292 -18.38 -17.50 14.47
C ILE A 292 -19.48 -16.68 15.18
N PRO A 293 -19.94 -17.04 16.40
CA PRO A 293 -20.88 -16.20 17.14
C PRO A 293 -20.38 -14.78 17.37
N ALA A 294 -19.10 -14.61 17.74
CA ALA A 294 -18.50 -13.29 17.90
C ALA A 294 -18.51 -12.49 16.59
N PHE A 295 -18.22 -13.12 15.45
CA PHE A 295 -18.25 -12.48 14.15
C PHE A 295 -19.66 -12.03 13.76
N GLN A 296 -20.67 -12.85 14.04
CA GLN A 296 -22.07 -12.46 13.81
C GLN A 296 -22.43 -11.21 14.61
N ASN A 297 -21.97 -11.10 15.86
CA ASN A 297 -22.17 -9.90 16.67
C ASN A 297 -21.45 -8.68 16.08
N LEU A 298 -20.20 -8.84 15.60
CA LEU A 298 -19.44 -7.75 14.96
C LEU A 298 -20.08 -7.27 13.65
N LEU A 299 -20.64 -8.18 12.84
CA LEU A 299 -21.41 -7.83 11.64
C LEU A 299 -22.71 -7.09 11.99
N LYS A 300 -23.22 -7.24 13.21
CA LYS A 300 -24.45 -6.59 13.70
C LYS A 300 -24.17 -5.50 14.74
N ASP A 301 -22.93 -5.02 14.81
CA ASP A 301 -22.51 -4.01 15.77
C ASP A 301 -23.33 -2.72 15.61
N CYS A 302 -23.56 -1.98 16.70
CA CYS A 302 -24.25 -0.70 16.62
C CYS A 302 -23.44 0.36 15.84
N GLU A 303 -22.11 0.29 15.88
CA GLU A 303 -21.22 1.23 15.19
C GLU A 303 -20.88 0.77 13.77
N ALA A 304 -20.99 1.68 12.81
CA ALA A 304 -20.80 1.36 11.40
C ALA A 304 -19.35 1.00 11.06
N GLU A 305 -18.37 1.61 11.75
CA GLU A 305 -16.94 1.35 11.58
C GLU A 305 -16.60 -0.11 11.91
N VAL A 306 -17.20 -0.66 12.97
CA VAL A 306 -17.03 -2.06 13.36
C VAL A 306 -17.67 -2.99 12.33
N ARG A 307 -18.91 -2.69 11.90
CA ARG A 307 -19.59 -3.47 10.86
C ARG A 307 -18.83 -3.46 9.54
N ALA A 308 -18.26 -2.32 9.14
CA ALA A 308 -17.47 -2.20 7.92
C ALA A 308 -16.16 -3.01 7.99
N ALA A 309 -15.44 -2.95 9.12
CA ALA A 309 -14.26 -3.77 9.35
C ALA A 309 -14.59 -5.27 9.29
N ALA A 310 -15.68 -5.70 9.95
CA ALA A 310 -16.13 -7.09 9.91
C ALA A 310 -16.56 -7.51 8.49
N ALA A 311 -17.30 -6.66 7.77
CA ALA A 311 -17.74 -6.92 6.41
C ALA A 311 -16.56 -7.19 5.45
N HIS A 312 -15.45 -6.45 5.58
CA HIS A 312 -14.23 -6.69 4.80
C HIS A 312 -13.58 -8.06 5.07
N LYS A 313 -13.80 -8.67 6.24
CA LYS A 313 -13.23 -9.99 6.59
C LYS A 313 -14.11 -11.17 6.24
N VAL A 314 -15.32 -10.95 5.73
CA VAL A 314 -16.30 -12.02 5.42
C VAL A 314 -15.71 -13.09 4.51
N LYS A 315 -15.07 -12.70 3.40
CA LYS A 315 -14.46 -13.64 2.45
C LYS A 315 -13.38 -14.48 3.12
N GLU A 316 -12.41 -13.84 3.76
CA GLU A 316 -11.25 -14.54 4.37
C GLU A 316 -11.69 -15.47 5.51
N LEU A 317 -12.67 -15.06 6.33
CA LEU A 317 -13.28 -15.94 7.33
C LEU A 317 -13.82 -17.22 6.69
N CYS A 318 -14.65 -17.08 5.66
CA CYS A 318 -15.29 -18.18 4.96
C CYS A 318 -14.28 -19.12 4.28
N GLU A 319 -13.21 -18.58 3.70
CA GLU A 319 -12.14 -19.36 3.07
C GLU A 319 -11.35 -20.22 4.08
N ASN A 320 -11.15 -19.69 5.29
CA ASN A 320 -10.37 -20.33 6.36
C ASN A 320 -11.17 -21.29 7.25
N LEU A 321 -12.49 -21.42 7.06
CA LEU A 321 -13.30 -22.41 7.78
C LEU A 321 -12.90 -23.86 7.38
N PRO A 322 -13.01 -24.85 8.29
CA PRO A 322 -12.79 -26.26 7.93
C PRO A 322 -13.63 -26.68 6.73
N SER A 323 -13.06 -27.43 5.78
CA SER A 323 -13.79 -27.86 4.57
C SER A 323 -15.05 -28.67 4.88
N GLU A 324 -15.01 -29.46 5.95
CA GLU A 324 -16.17 -30.19 6.46
C GLU A 324 -17.14 -29.22 7.14
N GLY A 325 -18.38 -29.16 6.65
CA GLY A 325 -19.42 -28.28 7.20
C GLY A 325 -19.30 -26.79 6.84
N ARG A 326 -18.27 -26.39 6.08
CA ARG A 326 -18.05 -25.01 5.61
C ARG A 326 -19.30 -24.37 5.03
N GLU A 327 -19.89 -25.03 4.04
CA GLU A 327 -21.05 -24.55 3.31
C GLU A 327 -22.24 -24.35 4.26
N THR A 328 -22.55 -25.35 5.09
CA THR A 328 -23.64 -25.29 6.08
C THR A 328 -23.48 -24.11 7.04
N ILE A 329 -22.27 -23.84 7.51
CA ILE A 329 -21.99 -22.72 8.41
C ILE A 329 -22.21 -21.39 7.68
N ILE A 330 -21.65 -21.24 6.48
CA ILE A 330 -21.80 -20.00 5.70
C ILE A 330 -23.29 -19.75 5.43
N MET A 331 -24.02 -20.77 4.99
CA MET A 331 -25.43 -20.67 4.64
C MET A 331 -26.34 -20.34 5.83
N ASN A 332 -26.10 -20.96 6.98
CA ASN A 332 -27.01 -20.83 8.13
C ASN A 332 -26.62 -19.71 9.10
N GLN A 333 -25.34 -19.35 9.19
CA GLN A 333 -24.84 -18.41 10.21
C GLN A 333 -24.37 -17.09 9.62
N ILE A 334 -23.62 -17.12 8.50
CA ILE A 334 -23.01 -15.91 7.92
C ILE A 334 -23.94 -15.23 6.91
N LEU A 335 -24.54 -15.99 6.00
CA LEU A 335 -25.38 -15.48 4.91
C LEU A 335 -26.58 -14.64 5.40
N PRO A 336 -27.29 -14.98 6.51
CA PRO A 336 -28.33 -14.11 7.05
C PRO A 336 -27.79 -12.71 7.43
N CYS A 337 -26.60 -12.65 8.02
CA CYS A 337 -25.96 -11.38 8.38
C CYS A 337 -25.55 -10.58 7.12
N ILE A 338 -25.03 -11.26 6.09
CA ILE A 338 -24.71 -10.63 4.79
C ILE A 338 -25.96 -10.01 4.17
N LYS A 339 -27.11 -10.69 4.21
CA LYS A 339 -28.38 -10.16 3.67
C LYS A 339 -28.79 -8.86 4.37
N GLU A 340 -28.62 -8.77 5.68
CA GLU A 340 -28.86 -7.54 6.44
C GLU A 340 -27.88 -6.43 6.01
N LEU A 341 -26.59 -6.73 5.88
CA LEU A 341 -25.54 -5.77 5.51
C LEU A 341 -25.66 -5.22 4.09
N VAL A 342 -26.21 -5.98 3.14
CA VAL A 342 -26.51 -5.47 1.78
C VAL A 342 -27.47 -4.28 1.84
N SER A 343 -28.36 -4.25 2.84
CA SER A 343 -29.35 -3.19 3.05
C SER A 343 -28.96 -2.25 4.19
N ASP A 344 -27.69 -2.21 4.60
CA ASP A 344 -27.22 -1.35 5.67
C ASP A 344 -27.45 0.14 5.33
N THR A 345 -27.79 0.92 6.35
CA THR A 345 -28.03 2.36 6.20
C THR A 345 -26.75 3.13 5.93
N ASN A 346 -25.59 2.59 6.34
CA ASN A 346 -24.29 3.21 6.14
C ASN A 346 -23.64 2.75 4.82
N GLN A 347 -23.32 3.72 3.97
CA GLN A 347 -22.69 3.46 2.66
C GLN A 347 -21.32 2.79 2.76
N HIS A 348 -20.53 3.06 3.80
CA HIS A 348 -19.20 2.48 3.97
C HIS A 348 -19.28 0.99 4.31
N VAL A 349 -20.29 0.58 5.08
CA VAL A 349 -20.56 -0.84 5.37
C VAL A 349 -20.95 -1.58 4.09
N LYS A 350 -21.86 -1.02 3.29
CA LYS A 350 -22.24 -1.60 2.00
C LYS A 350 -21.07 -1.68 1.03
N SER A 351 -20.24 -0.63 0.97
CA SER A 351 -19.04 -0.56 0.11
C SER A 351 -18.02 -1.63 0.52
N ALA A 352 -17.79 -1.77 1.83
CA ALA A 352 -16.91 -2.77 2.40
C ALA A 352 -17.34 -4.19 2.02
N LEU A 353 -18.62 -4.51 2.21
CA LEU A 353 -19.16 -5.81 1.81
C LEU A 353 -19.05 -6.04 0.30
N ALA A 354 -19.41 -5.04 -0.52
CA ALA A 354 -19.37 -5.13 -1.97
C ALA A 354 -17.97 -5.46 -2.51
N SER A 355 -16.91 -5.02 -1.82
CA SER A 355 -15.53 -5.31 -2.22
C SER A 355 -15.11 -6.78 -2.08
N VAL A 356 -15.84 -7.59 -1.30
CA VAL A 356 -15.45 -8.98 -0.99
C VAL A 356 -16.53 -10.03 -1.25
N ILE A 357 -17.81 -9.66 -1.27
CA ILE A 357 -18.95 -10.58 -1.33
C ILE A 357 -18.91 -11.52 -2.54
N MET A 358 -18.38 -11.06 -3.68
CA MET A 358 -18.28 -11.86 -4.91
C MET A 358 -17.31 -13.03 -4.78
N GLY A 359 -16.30 -12.90 -3.92
CA GLY A 359 -15.38 -13.99 -3.60
C GLY A 359 -16.04 -15.18 -2.92
N LEU A 360 -17.24 -15.02 -2.34
CA LEU A 360 -17.98 -16.16 -1.78
C LEU A 360 -18.48 -17.15 -2.83
N SER A 361 -18.55 -16.73 -4.10
CA SER A 361 -19.01 -17.60 -5.19
C SER A 361 -18.09 -18.81 -5.41
N THR A 362 -16.78 -18.61 -5.32
CA THR A 362 -15.79 -19.70 -5.47
C THR A 362 -15.82 -20.67 -4.30
N ILE A 363 -16.40 -20.27 -3.16
CA ILE A 363 -16.51 -21.08 -1.94
C ILE A 363 -17.81 -21.89 -1.92
N LEU A 364 -18.95 -21.26 -2.26
CA LEU A 364 -20.28 -21.88 -2.19
C LEU A 364 -20.65 -22.67 -3.45
N GLY A 365 -19.88 -22.51 -4.53
CA GLY A 365 -20.13 -23.17 -5.80
C GLY A 365 -21.35 -22.63 -6.55
N LYS A 366 -21.64 -23.25 -7.70
CA LYS A 366 -22.55 -22.70 -8.71
C LYS A 366 -24.01 -22.58 -8.25
N GLU A 367 -24.56 -23.63 -7.64
CA GLU A 367 -25.99 -23.69 -7.29
C GLU A 367 -26.35 -22.62 -6.24
N ASN A 368 -25.64 -22.62 -5.10
CA ASN A 368 -25.83 -21.64 -4.03
C ASN A 368 -25.55 -20.19 -4.48
N THR A 369 -24.55 -20.00 -5.36
CA THR A 369 -24.28 -18.67 -5.92
C THR A 369 -25.47 -18.13 -6.71
N ILE A 370 -26.08 -18.97 -7.55
CA ILE A 370 -27.24 -18.58 -8.36
C ILE A 370 -28.46 -18.33 -7.48
N GLU A 371 -28.73 -19.22 -6.53
CA GLU A 371 -29.94 -19.13 -5.70
C GLU A 371 -29.88 -18.00 -4.66
N HIS A 372 -28.72 -17.80 -4.03
CA HIS A 372 -28.63 -16.97 -2.83
C HIS A 372 -27.75 -15.74 -2.96
N LEU A 373 -26.65 -15.79 -3.71
CA LEU A 373 -25.74 -14.65 -3.84
C LEU A 373 -26.12 -13.72 -4.99
N LEU A 374 -26.59 -14.26 -6.12
CA LEU A 374 -26.97 -13.48 -7.29
C LEU A 374 -28.04 -12.41 -7.00
N PRO A 375 -29.09 -12.67 -6.20
CA PRO A 375 -30.02 -11.63 -5.78
C PRO A 375 -29.35 -10.49 -5.00
N LEU A 376 -28.33 -10.80 -4.20
CA LEU A 376 -27.58 -9.83 -3.40
C LEU A 376 -26.66 -8.98 -4.28
N PHE A 377 -25.97 -9.60 -5.24
CA PHE A 377 -25.16 -8.88 -6.23
C PHE A 377 -26.01 -7.91 -7.04
N LEU A 378 -27.20 -8.33 -7.48
CA LEU A 378 -28.14 -7.48 -8.20
C LEU A 378 -28.65 -6.31 -7.37
N ALA A 379 -28.89 -6.52 -6.07
CA ALA A 379 -29.26 -5.45 -5.15
C ALA A 379 -28.13 -4.41 -5.03
N GLN A 380 -26.89 -4.85 -4.86
CA GLN A 380 -25.74 -3.95 -4.73
C GLN A 380 -25.35 -3.26 -6.05
N LEU A 381 -25.53 -3.89 -7.20
CA LEU A 381 -25.35 -3.25 -8.52
C LEU A 381 -26.34 -2.10 -8.75
N LYS A 382 -27.51 -2.16 -8.11
CA LYS A 382 -28.55 -1.13 -8.17
C LYS A 382 -28.52 -0.18 -6.97
N ASP A 383 -27.49 -0.25 -6.14
CA ASP A 383 -27.37 0.61 -4.96
C ASP A 383 -27.22 2.08 -5.35
N GLU A 384 -27.73 3.01 -4.54
CA GLU A 384 -27.60 4.44 -4.80
C GLU A 384 -26.14 4.94 -4.68
N CYS A 385 -25.31 4.27 -3.87
CA CYS A 385 -23.92 4.63 -3.66
C CYS A 385 -23.03 4.15 -4.83
N PRO A 386 -22.36 5.06 -5.56
CA PRO A 386 -21.51 4.70 -6.69
C PRO A 386 -20.35 3.77 -6.34
N GLU A 387 -19.82 3.89 -5.12
CA GLU A 387 -18.70 3.07 -4.64
C GLU A 387 -19.11 1.60 -4.47
N VAL A 388 -20.32 1.35 -3.99
CA VAL A 388 -20.89 -0.01 -3.88
C VAL A 388 -20.99 -0.65 -5.26
N ARG A 389 -21.57 0.07 -6.23
CA ARG A 389 -21.71 -0.42 -7.62
C ARG A 389 -20.34 -0.70 -8.25
N LEU A 390 -19.39 0.22 -8.07
CA LEU A 390 -18.02 0.11 -8.55
C LEU A 390 -17.29 -1.13 -8.00
N ASN A 391 -17.43 -1.39 -6.70
CA ASN A 391 -16.78 -2.52 -6.04
C ASN A 391 -17.33 -3.86 -6.52
N ILE A 392 -18.63 -3.96 -6.83
CA ILE A 392 -19.19 -5.16 -7.45
C ILE A 392 -18.67 -5.33 -8.88
N ILE A 393 -18.67 -4.27 -9.69
CA ILE A 393 -18.17 -4.35 -11.08
C ILE A 393 -16.72 -4.84 -11.12
N SER A 394 -15.88 -4.32 -10.24
CA SER A 394 -14.44 -4.60 -10.20
C SER A 394 -14.11 -6.07 -9.86
N ASN A 395 -15.07 -6.83 -9.32
CA ASN A 395 -14.89 -8.22 -8.91
C ASN A 395 -15.79 -9.22 -9.68
N LEU A 396 -16.31 -8.81 -10.85
CA LEU A 396 -17.20 -9.64 -11.69
C LEU A 396 -16.52 -10.89 -12.25
N ASP A 397 -15.19 -10.86 -12.37
CA ASP A 397 -14.34 -11.98 -12.78
C ASP A 397 -14.52 -13.21 -11.88
N CYS A 398 -14.54 -13.03 -10.56
CA CYS A 398 -14.69 -14.12 -9.58
C CYS A 398 -15.97 -14.95 -9.81
N VAL A 399 -17.09 -14.26 -10.06
CA VAL A 399 -18.40 -14.93 -10.25
C VAL A 399 -18.48 -15.60 -11.61
N ASN A 400 -17.88 -14.99 -12.62
CA ASN A 400 -17.90 -15.50 -13.98
C ASN A 400 -17.23 -16.88 -14.12
N GLU A 401 -16.16 -17.13 -13.36
CA GLU A 401 -15.51 -18.45 -13.30
C GLU A 401 -16.46 -19.55 -12.76
N VAL A 402 -17.42 -19.19 -11.89
CA VAL A 402 -18.27 -20.14 -11.18
C VAL A 402 -19.59 -20.40 -11.91
N ILE A 403 -20.35 -19.36 -12.24
CA ILE A 403 -21.69 -19.53 -12.83
C ILE A 403 -21.65 -19.71 -14.35
N GLY A 404 -20.59 -19.20 -14.99
CA GLY A 404 -20.42 -19.15 -16.43
C GLY A 404 -21.22 -18.00 -17.08
N ILE A 405 -20.70 -17.55 -18.23
CA ILE A 405 -21.11 -16.31 -18.89
C ILE A 405 -22.60 -16.25 -19.28
N ARG A 406 -23.24 -17.37 -19.61
CA ARG A 406 -24.65 -17.37 -20.08
C ARG A 406 -25.61 -16.89 -18.99
N GLN A 407 -25.47 -17.39 -17.77
CA GLN A 407 -26.31 -16.98 -16.64
C GLN A 407 -25.95 -15.56 -16.18
N LEU A 408 -24.66 -15.21 -16.20
CA LEU A 408 -24.19 -13.85 -15.96
C LEU A 408 -24.84 -12.86 -16.93
N SER A 409 -24.90 -13.19 -18.22
CA SER A 409 -25.49 -12.35 -19.27
C SER A 409 -27.00 -12.19 -19.12
N GLN A 410 -27.72 -13.22 -18.67
CA GLN A 410 -29.17 -13.14 -18.55
C GLN A 410 -29.57 -12.29 -17.33
N SER A 411 -28.82 -12.38 -16.24
CA SER A 411 -29.17 -11.74 -14.97
C SER A 411 -28.49 -10.38 -14.77
N LEU A 412 -27.20 -10.24 -15.06
CA LEU A 412 -26.43 -9.03 -14.75
C LEU A 412 -26.34 -8.03 -15.91
N LEU A 413 -26.48 -8.47 -17.17
CA LEU A 413 -26.33 -7.56 -18.31
C LEU A 413 -27.29 -6.36 -18.27
N PRO A 414 -28.58 -6.50 -17.90
CA PRO A 414 -29.46 -5.34 -17.79
C PRO A 414 -28.92 -4.29 -16.82
N ALA A 415 -28.34 -4.74 -15.69
CA ALA A 415 -27.72 -3.84 -14.72
C ALA A 415 -26.41 -3.24 -15.27
N ILE A 416 -25.57 -4.02 -15.96
CA ILE A 416 -24.33 -3.51 -16.59
C ILE A 416 -24.64 -2.41 -17.63
N VAL A 417 -25.69 -2.59 -18.43
CA VAL A 417 -26.14 -1.61 -19.43
C VAL A 417 -26.61 -0.33 -18.74
N GLU A 418 -27.35 -0.44 -17.64
CA GLU A 418 -27.77 0.73 -16.84
C GLU A 418 -26.55 1.48 -16.25
N LEU A 419 -25.52 0.75 -15.80
CA LEU A 419 -24.29 1.32 -15.25
C LEU A 419 -23.36 1.94 -16.29
N ALA A 420 -23.46 1.50 -17.54
CA ALA A 420 -22.74 2.12 -18.66
C ALA A 420 -23.14 3.59 -18.88
N GLU A 421 -24.33 3.98 -18.43
CA GLU A 421 -24.89 5.32 -18.54
C GLU A 421 -24.97 6.05 -17.19
N ASP A 422 -24.31 5.52 -16.15
CA ASP A 422 -24.33 6.07 -14.79
C ASP A 422 -23.92 7.55 -14.75
N ALA A 423 -24.59 8.37 -13.93
CA ALA A 423 -24.26 9.79 -13.78
C ALA A 423 -22.79 10.02 -13.36
N LYS A 424 -22.21 9.11 -12.56
CA LYS A 424 -20.83 9.19 -12.09
C LYS A 424 -19.88 8.55 -13.09
N TRP A 425 -19.02 9.38 -13.67
CA TRP A 425 -18.06 8.93 -14.69
C TRP A 425 -17.14 7.80 -14.20
N ARG A 426 -16.76 7.74 -12.91
CA ARG A 426 -15.92 6.64 -12.40
C ARG A 426 -16.60 5.26 -12.51
N VAL A 427 -17.93 5.20 -12.39
CA VAL A 427 -18.69 3.96 -12.59
C VAL A 427 -18.65 3.60 -14.08
N ARG A 428 -18.91 4.56 -14.97
CA ARG A 428 -18.80 4.36 -16.43
C ARG A 428 -17.40 3.88 -16.83
N LEU A 429 -16.35 4.47 -16.26
CA LEU A 429 -14.96 4.09 -16.51
C LEU A 429 -14.72 2.62 -16.19
N ALA A 430 -15.16 2.15 -15.02
CA ALA A 430 -14.97 0.75 -14.64
C ALA A 430 -15.69 -0.22 -15.58
N ILE A 431 -16.89 0.14 -16.04
CA ILE A 431 -17.60 -0.64 -17.07
C ILE A 431 -16.82 -0.67 -18.39
N ILE A 432 -16.23 0.46 -18.80
CA ILE A 432 -15.39 0.54 -20.02
C ILE A 432 -14.16 -0.35 -19.90
N GLU A 433 -13.50 -0.37 -18.74
CA GLU A 433 -12.34 -1.23 -18.51
C GLU A 433 -12.70 -2.72 -18.51
N TYR A 434 -13.89 -3.07 -18.02
CA TYR A 434 -14.41 -4.45 -18.00
C TYR A 434 -14.94 -4.93 -19.36
N MET A 435 -15.37 -4.02 -20.24
CA MET A 435 -16.03 -4.34 -21.51
C MET A 435 -15.25 -5.29 -22.43
N PRO A 436 -13.90 -5.24 -22.60
CA PRO A 436 -13.19 -6.18 -23.48
C PRO A 436 -13.25 -7.63 -22.99
N LEU A 437 -13.24 -7.82 -21.66
CA LEU A 437 -13.37 -9.14 -21.05
C LEU A 437 -14.76 -9.70 -21.35
N LEU A 438 -15.79 -8.91 -21.07
CA LEU A 438 -17.20 -9.25 -21.32
C LEU A 438 -17.48 -9.53 -22.81
N ALA A 439 -16.99 -8.68 -23.70
CA ALA A 439 -17.19 -8.80 -25.15
C ALA A 439 -16.67 -10.13 -25.69
N GLY A 440 -15.42 -10.49 -25.39
CA GLY A 440 -14.89 -11.75 -25.93
C GLY A 440 -15.32 -13.02 -25.22
N GLN A 441 -16.09 -12.92 -24.14
CA GLN A 441 -16.74 -14.09 -23.53
C GLN A 441 -18.17 -14.29 -24.05
N LEU A 442 -18.88 -13.19 -24.34
CA LEU A 442 -20.23 -13.23 -24.93
C LEU A 442 -20.20 -13.52 -26.43
N GLY A 443 -19.08 -13.22 -27.08
CA GLY A 443 -18.91 -13.39 -28.52
C GLY A 443 -19.35 -12.16 -29.30
N VAL A 444 -18.94 -12.13 -30.57
CA VAL A 444 -19.09 -10.98 -31.46
C VAL A 444 -20.55 -10.66 -31.79
N GLU A 445 -21.37 -11.69 -32.05
CA GLU A 445 -22.79 -11.51 -32.41
C GLU A 445 -23.56 -10.78 -31.29
N PHE A 446 -23.35 -11.23 -30.05
CA PHE A 446 -23.98 -10.62 -28.89
C PHE A 446 -23.52 -9.18 -28.66
N PHE A 447 -22.21 -8.94 -28.81
CA PHE A 447 -21.64 -7.61 -28.69
C PHE A 447 -22.27 -6.65 -29.69
N ASP A 448 -22.38 -7.07 -30.96
CA ASP A 448 -22.93 -6.26 -32.04
C ASP A 448 -24.41 -5.90 -31.80
N GLU A 449 -25.20 -6.83 -31.26
CA GLU A 449 -26.62 -6.61 -30.98
C GLU A 449 -26.90 -5.75 -29.74
N LYS A 450 -26.10 -5.89 -28.67
CA LYS A 450 -26.46 -5.35 -27.34
C LYS A 450 -25.50 -4.32 -26.75
N LEU A 451 -24.22 -4.31 -27.16
CA LEU A 451 -23.17 -3.55 -26.46
C LEU A 451 -22.46 -2.53 -27.36
N ASN A 452 -22.49 -2.75 -28.66
CA ASN A 452 -21.84 -1.88 -29.64
C ASN A 452 -22.37 -0.44 -29.57
N SER A 453 -23.69 -0.25 -29.39
CA SER A 453 -24.28 1.08 -29.23
C SER A 453 -23.71 1.85 -28.03
N LEU A 454 -23.51 1.17 -26.90
CA LEU A 454 -22.93 1.77 -25.68
C LEU A 454 -21.48 2.19 -25.91
N CYS A 455 -20.68 1.33 -26.55
CA CYS A 455 -19.28 1.64 -26.85
C CYS A 455 -19.14 2.88 -27.73
N MET A 456 -20.05 3.05 -28.70
CA MET A 456 -20.08 4.26 -29.53
C MET A 456 -20.56 5.50 -28.76
N ALA A 457 -21.51 5.34 -27.82
CA ALA A 457 -21.98 6.44 -26.99
C ALA A 457 -20.87 7.02 -26.09
N TRP A 458 -19.97 6.19 -25.58
CA TRP A 458 -18.86 6.66 -24.75
C TRP A 458 -17.82 7.53 -25.49
N LEU A 459 -17.69 7.38 -26.81
CA LEU A 459 -16.79 8.22 -27.62
C LEU A 459 -17.26 9.68 -27.68
N VAL A 460 -18.55 9.92 -27.42
CA VAL A 460 -19.18 11.25 -27.36
C VAL A 460 -19.57 11.64 -25.93
N ASP A 461 -19.02 10.96 -24.92
CA ASP A 461 -19.25 11.31 -23.50
C ASP A 461 -18.76 12.73 -23.22
N HIS A 462 -19.38 13.43 -22.27
CA HIS A 462 -19.00 14.78 -21.88
C HIS A 462 -17.62 14.83 -21.17
N VAL A 463 -17.22 13.76 -20.48
CA VAL A 463 -15.95 13.64 -19.75
C VAL A 463 -14.83 13.13 -20.66
N TYR A 464 -13.73 13.87 -20.76
CA TYR A 464 -12.57 13.48 -21.59
C TYR A 464 -12.01 12.10 -21.22
N ALA A 465 -11.83 11.82 -19.92
CA ALA A 465 -11.30 10.53 -19.45
C ALA A 465 -12.14 9.33 -19.92
N ILE A 466 -13.46 9.50 -20.07
CA ILE A 466 -14.35 8.48 -20.62
C ILE A 466 -14.12 8.29 -22.11
N ARG A 467 -14.01 9.38 -22.87
CA ARG A 467 -13.72 9.32 -24.31
C ARG A 467 -12.37 8.64 -24.58
N GLU A 468 -11.35 8.99 -23.80
CA GLU A 468 -10.02 8.38 -23.88
C GLU A 468 -10.04 6.88 -23.53
N ALA A 469 -10.70 6.50 -22.43
CA ALA A 469 -10.87 5.11 -22.07
C ALA A 469 -11.65 4.32 -23.13
N ALA A 470 -12.69 4.91 -23.72
CA ALA A 470 -13.47 4.31 -24.79
C ALA A 470 -12.66 4.13 -26.08
N THR A 471 -11.81 5.09 -26.44
CA THR A 471 -10.86 4.96 -27.55
C THR A 471 -9.91 3.77 -27.33
N ASN A 472 -9.31 3.67 -26.15
CA ASN A 472 -8.42 2.55 -25.80
C ASN A 472 -9.19 1.21 -25.73
N ASN A 473 -10.44 1.25 -25.31
CA ASN A 473 -11.33 0.10 -25.28
C ASN A 473 -11.58 -0.46 -26.69
N LEU A 474 -11.84 0.41 -27.69
CA LEU A 474 -12.01 -0.03 -29.07
C LEU A 474 -10.78 -0.79 -29.58
N MET A 475 -9.57 -0.30 -29.31
CA MET A 475 -8.34 -0.99 -29.69
C MET A 475 -8.29 -2.42 -29.11
N LYS A 476 -8.61 -2.58 -27.82
CA LYS A 476 -8.66 -3.90 -27.16
C LYS A 476 -9.75 -4.81 -27.76
N LEU A 477 -10.88 -4.25 -28.18
CA LEU A 477 -11.94 -5.00 -28.86
C LEU A 477 -11.49 -5.48 -30.25
N VAL A 478 -10.81 -4.63 -31.02
CA VAL A 478 -10.25 -5.02 -32.34
C VAL A 478 -9.22 -6.12 -32.19
N GLN A 479 -8.34 -6.04 -31.19
CA GLN A 479 -7.38 -7.11 -30.90
C GLN A 479 -8.05 -8.46 -30.59
N LYS A 480 -9.30 -8.43 -30.11
CA LYS A 480 -10.05 -9.63 -29.71
C LYS A 480 -10.94 -10.20 -30.82
N PHE A 481 -11.62 -9.34 -31.58
CA PHE A 481 -12.55 -9.73 -32.64
C PHE A 481 -11.94 -9.71 -34.04
N GLY A 482 -10.76 -9.12 -34.20
CA GLY A 482 -10.03 -9.06 -35.46
C GLY A 482 -10.30 -7.80 -36.28
N THR A 483 -9.45 -7.61 -37.28
CA THR A 483 -9.39 -6.41 -38.13
C THR A 483 -10.56 -6.34 -39.12
N GLU A 484 -11.01 -7.48 -39.65
CA GLU A 484 -12.16 -7.54 -40.57
C GLU A 484 -13.47 -7.10 -39.87
N TRP A 485 -13.68 -7.54 -38.63
CA TRP A 485 -14.81 -7.07 -37.82
C TRP A 485 -14.72 -5.55 -37.57
N ALA A 486 -13.53 -5.05 -37.23
CA ALA A 486 -13.32 -3.62 -37.01
C ALA A 486 -13.67 -2.79 -38.26
N GLN A 487 -13.23 -3.25 -39.43
CA GLN A 487 -13.48 -2.62 -40.73
C GLN A 487 -14.97 -2.49 -41.05
N ASN A 488 -15.76 -3.52 -40.71
CA ASN A 488 -17.18 -3.57 -41.06
C ASN A 488 -18.06 -2.86 -40.02
N THR A 489 -17.69 -2.93 -38.74
CA THR A 489 -18.59 -2.55 -37.64
C THR A 489 -18.19 -1.27 -36.92
N ILE A 490 -16.88 -1.05 -36.70
CA ILE A 490 -16.36 0.02 -35.83
C ILE A 490 -15.87 1.21 -36.64
N VAL A 491 -15.02 0.98 -37.65
CA VAL A 491 -14.39 2.03 -38.45
C VAL A 491 -15.43 2.96 -39.08
N PRO A 492 -16.50 2.48 -39.74
CA PRO A 492 -17.48 3.38 -40.35
C PRO A 492 -18.12 4.34 -39.35
N LYS A 493 -18.40 3.88 -38.13
CA LYS A 493 -19.03 4.70 -37.07
C LYS A 493 -18.07 5.77 -36.54
N VAL A 494 -16.81 5.41 -36.31
CA VAL A 494 -15.76 6.33 -35.86
C VAL A 494 -15.54 7.45 -36.89
N LEU A 495 -15.51 7.11 -38.18
CA LEU A 495 -15.27 8.08 -39.25
C LEU A 495 -16.42 9.07 -39.44
N VAL A 496 -17.67 8.68 -39.15
CA VAL A 496 -18.83 9.59 -39.22
C VAL A 496 -18.70 10.74 -38.22
N MET A 497 -18.11 10.50 -37.04
CA MET A 497 -17.90 11.52 -36.01
C MET A 497 -16.97 12.66 -36.44
N ALA A 498 -16.19 12.50 -37.52
CA ALA A 498 -15.39 13.58 -38.10
C ALA A 498 -16.25 14.77 -38.59
N ASN A 499 -17.55 14.57 -38.80
CA ASN A 499 -18.48 15.62 -39.24
C ASN A 499 -19.39 16.11 -38.10
N ASP A 500 -19.14 15.70 -36.85
CA ASP A 500 -19.93 16.14 -35.70
C ASP A 500 -19.77 17.66 -35.46
N PRO A 501 -20.84 18.41 -35.12
CA PRO A 501 -20.74 19.84 -34.85
C PRO A 501 -19.80 20.18 -33.68
N ASN A 502 -19.67 19.31 -32.69
CA ASN A 502 -18.79 19.47 -31.55
C ASN A 502 -17.35 19.09 -31.90
N TYR A 503 -16.43 20.05 -31.80
CA TYR A 503 -15.02 19.82 -32.11
C TYR A 503 -14.37 18.78 -31.19
N LEU A 504 -14.87 18.59 -29.96
CA LEU A 504 -14.36 17.55 -29.05
C LEU A 504 -14.64 16.15 -29.60
N HIS A 505 -15.78 15.94 -30.25
CA HIS A 505 -16.13 14.64 -30.85
C HIS A 505 -15.32 14.39 -32.12
N ARG A 506 -15.11 15.43 -32.94
CA ARG A 506 -14.20 15.37 -34.09
C ARG A 506 -12.77 15.03 -33.64
N MET A 507 -12.30 15.64 -32.55
CA MET A 507 -11.00 15.31 -31.99
C MET A 507 -10.94 13.86 -31.48
N THR A 508 -12.01 13.33 -30.90
CA THR A 508 -12.08 11.89 -30.56
C THR A 508 -11.91 11.00 -31.79
N THR A 509 -12.42 11.38 -32.97
CA THR A 509 -12.18 10.61 -34.20
C THR A 509 -10.68 10.45 -34.48
N LEU A 510 -9.90 11.50 -34.32
CA LEU A 510 -8.45 11.46 -34.50
C LEU A 510 -7.77 10.54 -33.48
N PHE A 511 -8.19 10.59 -32.21
CA PHE A 511 -7.67 9.69 -31.18
C PHE A 511 -8.04 8.23 -31.43
N CYS A 512 -9.27 7.96 -31.88
CA CYS A 512 -9.69 6.63 -32.30
C CYS A 512 -8.87 6.14 -33.48
N ILE A 513 -8.60 6.96 -34.50
CA ILE A 513 -7.74 6.57 -35.63
C ILE A 513 -6.33 6.25 -35.15
N ASN A 514 -5.77 7.05 -34.23
CA ASN A 514 -4.45 6.79 -33.66
C ASN A 514 -4.40 5.40 -32.99
N ALA A 515 -5.37 5.09 -32.13
CA ALA A 515 -5.42 3.81 -31.42
C ALA A 515 -5.76 2.63 -32.35
N LEU A 516 -6.71 2.79 -33.27
CA LEU A 516 -7.14 1.74 -34.19
C LEU A 516 -6.07 1.41 -35.24
N SER A 517 -5.25 2.38 -35.65
CA SER A 517 -4.19 2.15 -36.64
C SER A 517 -3.18 1.09 -36.18
N GLU A 518 -2.87 1.04 -34.88
CA GLU A 518 -1.97 0.05 -34.29
C GLU A 518 -2.54 -1.38 -34.36
N ALA A 519 -3.87 -1.53 -34.39
CA ALA A 519 -4.55 -2.83 -34.39
C ALA A 519 -5.08 -3.28 -35.76
N CYS A 520 -5.45 -2.35 -36.67
CA CYS A 520 -6.12 -2.66 -37.93
C CYS A 520 -5.16 -2.95 -39.10
N GLY A 521 -3.88 -2.59 -38.99
CA GLY A 521 -2.87 -2.80 -40.02
C GLY A 521 -2.90 -1.79 -41.17
N GLN A 522 -1.85 -1.82 -41.99
CA GLN A 522 -1.54 -0.80 -43.01
C GLN A 522 -2.65 -0.59 -44.04
N GLU A 523 -3.27 -1.65 -44.55
CA GLU A 523 -4.26 -1.53 -45.64
C GLU A 523 -5.51 -0.75 -45.20
N ILE A 524 -6.09 -1.10 -44.05
CA ILE A 524 -7.29 -0.43 -43.52
C ILE A 524 -6.97 1.02 -43.14
N THR A 525 -5.82 1.23 -42.48
CA THR A 525 -5.38 2.57 -42.09
C THR A 525 -5.20 3.47 -43.31
N THR A 526 -4.55 2.99 -44.36
CA THR A 526 -4.29 3.77 -45.58
C THR A 526 -5.58 4.02 -46.38
N LYS A 527 -6.40 2.99 -46.60
CA LYS A 527 -7.57 3.11 -47.50
C LYS A 527 -8.79 3.80 -46.86
N GLN A 528 -9.00 3.65 -45.56
CA GLN A 528 -10.23 4.13 -44.91
C GLN A 528 -9.99 5.26 -43.90
N MET A 529 -8.94 5.18 -43.09
CA MET A 529 -8.72 6.13 -42.00
C MET A 529 -7.97 7.39 -42.47
N LEU A 530 -6.90 7.22 -43.24
CA LEU A 530 -6.07 8.31 -43.73
C LEU A 530 -6.85 9.39 -44.50
N PRO A 531 -7.78 9.05 -45.44
CA PRO A 531 -8.53 10.07 -46.17
C PRO A 531 -9.33 11.02 -45.26
N ILE A 532 -9.82 10.50 -44.13
CA ILE A 532 -10.56 11.30 -43.14
C ILE A 532 -9.62 12.20 -42.36
N VAL A 533 -8.44 11.71 -41.94
CA VAL A 533 -7.41 12.54 -41.28
C VAL A 533 -7.00 13.71 -42.19
N LEU A 534 -6.74 13.44 -43.47
CA LEU A 534 -6.37 14.47 -44.45
C LEU A 534 -7.50 15.47 -44.67
N LYS A 535 -8.76 15.02 -44.75
CA LYS A 535 -9.93 15.92 -44.84
C LYS A 535 -10.02 16.86 -43.64
N MET A 536 -9.74 16.36 -42.44
CA MET A 536 -9.82 17.14 -41.20
C MET A 536 -8.73 18.21 -41.07
N ALA A 537 -7.68 18.18 -41.90
CA ALA A 537 -6.69 19.26 -41.95
C ALA A 537 -7.30 20.63 -42.32
N GLY A 538 -8.48 20.63 -42.96
CA GLY A 538 -9.24 21.84 -43.29
C GLY A 538 -10.26 22.28 -42.23
N ASP A 539 -10.25 21.71 -41.03
CA ASP A 539 -11.20 22.06 -39.97
C ASP A 539 -11.07 23.53 -39.55
N GLN A 540 -12.19 24.16 -39.23
CA GLN A 540 -12.21 25.57 -38.80
C GLN A 540 -11.54 25.76 -37.43
N VAL A 541 -11.51 24.73 -36.59
CA VAL A 541 -10.96 24.78 -35.24
C VAL A 541 -9.49 24.37 -35.25
N ALA A 542 -8.60 25.28 -34.80
CA ALA A 542 -7.16 25.04 -34.73
C ALA A 542 -6.79 23.78 -33.91
N ASN A 543 -7.52 23.52 -32.82
CA ASN A 543 -7.34 22.32 -32.00
C ASN A 543 -7.51 21.02 -32.78
N VAL A 544 -8.41 20.98 -33.76
CA VAL A 544 -8.57 19.82 -34.63
C VAL A 544 -7.39 19.75 -35.59
N ARG A 545 -7.00 20.87 -36.22
CA ARG A 545 -5.90 20.93 -37.20
C ARG A 545 -4.55 20.53 -36.62
N PHE A 546 -4.18 20.97 -35.41
CA PHE A 546 -2.90 20.53 -34.84
C PHE A 546 -2.94 19.07 -34.38
N ASN A 547 -4.11 18.56 -33.97
CA ASN A 547 -4.26 17.14 -33.68
C ASN A 547 -4.20 16.28 -34.95
N VAL A 548 -4.58 16.81 -36.12
CA VAL A 548 -4.33 16.15 -37.40
C VAL A 548 -2.83 15.98 -37.63
N ALA A 549 -2.01 17.01 -37.38
CA ALA A 549 -0.55 16.88 -37.49
C ALA A 549 0.02 15.80 -36.54
N LYS A 550 -0.43 15.79 -35.27
CA LYS A 550 -0.06 14.74 -34.29
C LYS A 550 -0.50 13.34 -34.74
N SER A 551 -1.71 13.22 -35.28
CA SER A 551 -2.23 11.97 -35.80
C SER A 551 -1.42 11.47 -36.99
N LEU A 552 -1.09 12.33 -37.95
CA LEU A 552 -0.24 11.98 -39.09
C LEU A 552 1.16 11.53 -38.65
N GLN A 553 1.76 12.20 -37.67
CA GLN A 553 3.01 11.75 -37.05
C GLN A 553 2.89 10.35 -36.43
N LYS A 554 1.78 10.08 -35.73
CA LYS A 554 1.55 8.83 -35.02
C LYS A 554 1.26 7.64 -35.95
N ILE A 555 0.44 7.84 -36.99
CA ILE A 555 0.09 6.78 -37.95
C ILE A 555 1.15 6.63 -39.06
N GLY A 556 1.99 7.64 -39.28
CA GLY A 556 2.98 7.67 -40.35
C GLY A 556 3.85 6.41 -40.47
N PRO A 557 4.40 5.85 -39.36
CA PRO A 557 5.17 4.61 -39.41
C PRO A 557 4.42 3.37 -39.91
N ILE A 558 3.09 3.41 -39.95
CA ILE A 558 2.21 2.31 -40.39
C ILE A 558 1.88 2.43 -41.89
N LEU A 559 1.94 3.65 -42.43
CA LEU A 559 1.62 3.95 -43.84
C LEU A 559 2.74 3.48 -44.77
N ASP A 560 2.41 3.27 -46.05
CA ASP A 560 3.43 3.02 -47.07
C ASP A 560 4.15 4.31 -47.47
N THR A 561 5.32 4.15 -48.11
CA THR A 561 6.15 5.28 -48.51
C THR A 561 5.44 6.19 -49.51
N ASP A 562 4.60 5.61 -50.38
CA ASP A 562 3.85 6.34 -51.39
C ASP A 562 2.80 7.26 -50.74
N ALA A 563 1.97 6.76 -49.81
CA ALA A 563 1.02 7.60 -49.09
C ALA A 563 1.72 8.68 -48.25
N LEU A 564 2.88 8.37 -47.65
CA LEU A 564 3.67 9.35 -46.90
C LEU A 564 4.16 10.52 -47.78
N GLN A 565 4.66 10.22 -48.98
CA GLN A 565 5.21 11.24 -49.88
C GLN A 565 4.15 11.98 -50.69
N GLU A 566 3.15 11.27 -51.22
CA GLU A 566 2.16 11.84 -52.13
C GLU A 566 0.97 12.47 -51.41
N GLU A 567 0.57 11.95 -50.25
CA GLU A 567 -0.64 12.40 -49.55
C GLU A 567 -0.35 13.14 -48.23
N VAL A 568 0.51 12.58 -47.37
CA VAL A 568 0.78 13.13 -46.02
C VAL A 568 1.67 14.37 -46.08
N LYS A 569 2.79 14.32 -46.82
CA LYS A 569 3.76 15.41 -46.90
C LYS A 569 3.14 16.74 -47.37
N PRO A 570 2.32 16.80 -48.45
CA PRO A 570 1.70 18.05 -48.88
C PRO A 570 0.77 18.66 -47.82
N VAL A 571 0.04 17.82 -47.08
CA VAL A 571 -0.88 18.27 -46.02
C VAL A 571 -0.11 18.84 -44.83
N LEU A 572 0.95 18.16 -44.38
CA LEU A 572 1.81 18.68 -43.30
C LEU A 572 2.51 19.98 -43.70
N GLN A 573 2.99 20.11 -44.95
CA GLN A 573 3.57 21.36 -45.44
C GLN A 573 2.56 22.51 -45.44
N LYS A 574 1.31 22.24 -45.83
CA LYS A 574 0.22 23.22 -45.76
C LYS A 574 -0.09 23.63 -44.32
N LEU A 575 -0.16 22.68 -43.38
CA LEU A 575 -0.35 22.98 -41.94
C LEU A 575 0.85 23.73 -41.34
N GLY A 576 2.06 23.51 -41.86
CA GLY A 576 3.26 24.28 -41.49
C GLY A 576 3.18 25.77 -41.87
N GLN A 577 2.20 26.15 -42.70
CA GLN A 577 1.91 27.53 -43.10
C GLN A 577 0.59 28.05 -42.50
N ASP A 578 -0.01 27.35 -41.54
CA ASP A 578 -1.27 27.76 -40.89
C ASP A 578 -1.13 29.15 -40.22
N GLU A 579 -2.22 29.78 -39.80
CA GLU A 579 -2.12 31.04 -39.04
C GLU A 579 -1.80 30.78 -37.57
N ASP A 580 -2.28 29.64 -37.04
CA ASP A 580 -2.12 29.24 -35.65
C ASP A 580 -0.72 28.68 -35.37
N MET A 581 -0.12 29.11 -34.25
CA MET A 581 1.26 28.75 -33.90
C MET A 581 1.41 27.28 -33.48
N ASP A 582 0.42 26.71 -32.80
CA ASP A 582 0.46 25.32 -32.36
C ASP A 582 0.33 24.39 -33.58
N VAL A 583 -0.52 24.75 -34.54
CA VAL A 583 -0.64 23.99 -35.81
C VAL A 583 0.69 23.97 -36.56
N LYS A 584 1.39 25.12 -36.68
CA LYS A 584 2.72 25.17 -37.30
C LYS A 584 3.73 24.30 -36.58
N TYR A 585 3.78 24.42 -35.25
CA TYR A 585 4.73 23.69 -34.41
C TYR A 585 4.58 22.18 -34.59
N PHE A 586 3.37 21.65 -34.40
CA PHE A 586 3.12 20.21 -34.51
C PHE A 586 3.26 19.69 -35.96
N ALA A 587 2.98 20.51 -36.97
CA ALA A 587 3.22 20.14 -38.37
C ALA A 587 4.73 20.01 -38.68
N GLN A 588 5.55 20.96 -38.21
CA GLN A 588 7.01 20.91 -38.40
C GLN A 588 7.65 19.77 -37.62
N GLU A 589 7.19 19.52 -36.39
CA GLU A 589 7.60 18.37 -35.59
C GLU A 589 7.29 17.05 -36.33
N ALA A 590 6.06 16.90 -36.85
CA ALA A 590 5.65 15.72 -37.62
C ALA A 590 6.52 15.51 -38.88
N ILE A 591 6.82 16.57 -39.64
CA ILE A 591 7.70 16.52 -40.82
C ILE A 591 9.10 16.04 -40.43
N SER A 592 9.64 16.57 -39.33
CA SER A 592 10.97 16.19 -38.84
C SER A 592 11.01 14.73 -38.39
N VAL A 593 10.00 14.28 -37.63
CA VAL A 593 9.95 12.92 -37.08
C VAL A 593 9.74 11.87 -38.17
N LEU A 594 8.93 12.18 -39.20
CA LEU A 594 8.68 11.29 -40.33
C LEU A 594 9.76 11.37 -41.43
N ALA A 595 10.81 12.17 -41.24
CA ALA A 595 11.86 12.41 -42.22
C ALA A 595 11.31 12.86 -43.60
N LEU A 596 10.28 13.71 -43.58
CA LEU A 596 9.61 14.24 -44.79
C LEU A 596 10.12 15.63 -45.19
N ALA A 597 11.15 16.14 -44.51
CA ALA A 597 11.75 17.45 -44.74
C ALA A 597 12.18 17.67 -46.20
#